data_AF-A0A385F050-F1
#
_entry.id   AF-A0A385F050-F1
#
_cell.length_a   1.000
_cell.length_b   1.000
_cell.length_c   1.000
_cell.angle_alpha   90.00
_cell.angle_beta   90.00
_cell.angle_gamma   90.00
#
_symmetry.space_group_name_H-M   'P 1'
#
loop_
_entity.id
_entity.type
_entity.pdbx_description
1 polymer ?
#
loop_
_entity_poly.entity_id
_entity_poly.type
_entity_poly.pdbx_seq_one_letter_code
_entity_poly.pdbx_strand_id
1 'polypeptide(L)'
;MSEISFERLHQFFCKVPSVQEARIMAHGADGEHAWWFKFSIDVEHPLAWQTVQELGHVLNYLSTNERLPTLFFPVSPPPYMNGEAKDFLSWVIQCNHPEFSPDVVCDWLEARLPNPVDDESQWKIKTDLSEIEKLDDKALDQLIPPTP
;
A
#
# COMPACT_ATOMS: atom_id res chain seq x y z
N MET A 1 -4.36 28.68 4.82
CA MET A 1 -3.99 27.26 4.97
C MET A 1 -3.48 26.82 3.62
N SER A 2 -2.32 26.17 3.54
CA SER A 2 -1.85 25.60 2.28
C SER A 2 -2.83 24.52 1.85
N GLU A 3 -3.24 24.55 0.58
CA GLU A 3 -4.07 23.50 -0.01
C GLU A 3 -3.34 22.15 0.13
N ILE A 4 -4.07 21.10 0.52
CA ILE A 4 -3.49 19.76 0.69
C ILE A 4 -3.01 19.27 -0.68
N SER A 5 -1.71 18.99 -0.82
CA SER A 5 -1.14 18.43 -2.03
C SER A 5 -1.26 16.91 -2.05
N PHE A 6 -1.60 16.36 -3.22
CA PHE A 6 -1.66 14.92 -3.48
C PHE A 6 -0.60 14.46 -4.48
N GLU A 7 0.26 15.36 -4.96
CA GLU A 7 1.14 15.11 -6.10
C GLU A 7 2.12 13.95 -5.82
N ARG A 8 2.78 13.95 -4.66
CA ARG A 8 3.72 12.87 -4.30
C ARG A 8 3.02 11.53 -4.14
N LEU A 9 1.84 11.52 -3.51
CA LEU A 9 1.04 10.30 -3.34
C LEU A 9 0.57 9.75 -4.68
N HIS A 10 0.13 10.64 -5.57
CA HIS A 10 -0.21 10.28 -6.94
C HIS A 10 0.99 9.67 -7.67
N GLN A 11 2.14 10.34 -7.67
CA GLN A 11 3.36 9.85 -8.31
C GLN A 11 3.84 8.52 -7.73
N PHE A 12 3.67 8.29 -6.43
CA PHE A 12 3.97 7.03 -5.79
C PHE A 12 3.10 5.90 -6.35
N PHE A 13 1.77 6.08 -6.36
CA PHE A 13 0.85 5.05 -6.85
C PHE A 13 0.92 4.83 -8.38
N CYS A 14 1.36 5.83 -9.15
CA CYS A 14 1.70 5.64 -10.57
C CYS A 14 2.80 4.59 -10.80
N LYS A 15 3.67 4.35 -9.81
CA LYS A 15 4.79 3.40 -9.89
C LYS A 15 4.44 2.01 -9.36
N VAL A 16 3.36 1.87 -8.58
CA VAL A 16 2.96 0.58 -8.01
C VAL A 16 2.48 -0.33 -9.16
N PRO A 17 3.08 -1.53 -9.37
CA PRO A 17 2.85 -2.35 -10.57
C PRO A 17 1.39 -2.71 -10.84
N SER A 18 0.63 -3.04 -9.79
CA SER A 18 -0.78 -3.42 -9.88
C SER A 18 -1.75 -2.23 -9.91
N VAL A 19 -1.26 -0.98 -9.81
CA VAL A 19 -2.08 0.24 -9.85
C VAL A 19 -1.80 0.99 -11.15
N GLN A 20 -0.63 1.64 -11.24
CA GLN A 20 -0.23 2.50 -12.35
C GLN A 20 -1.14 3.72 -12.52
N GLU A 21 -0.71 4.69 -13.35
CA GLU A 21 -1.45 5.94 -13.57
C GLU A 21 -2.90 5.72 -14.02
N ALA A 22 -3.15 4.72 -14.88
CA ALA A 22 -4.46 4.43 -15.44
C ALA A 22 -5.54 4.05 -14.42
N ARG A 23 -5.16 3.70 -13.18
CA ARG A 23 -6.09 3.26 -12.13
C ARG A 23 -6.24 4.26 -11.00
N ILE A 24 -5.58 5.42 -11.08
CA ILE A 24 -5.86 6.53 -10.18
C ILE A 24 -7.21 7.14 -10.58
N MET A 25 -8.15 7.22 -9.65
CA MET A 25 -9.52 7.63 -9.96
C MET A 25 -9.81 9.06 -9.55
N ALA A 26 -9.58 9.38 -8.27
CA ALA A 26 -9.88 10.68 -7.71
C ALA A 26 -9.25 10.84 -6.33
N HIS A 27 -9.14 12.08 -5.87
CA HIS A 27 -8.78 12.42 -4.51
C HIS A 27 -9.51 13.71 -4.11
N GLY A 28 -9.55 14.01 -2.82
CA GLY A 28 -10.21 15.21 -2.34
C GLY A 28 -9.90 15.50 -0.87
N ALA A 29 -10.15 16.75 -0.48
CA ALA A 29 -10.04 17.22 0.89
C ALA A 29 -11.23 18.09 1.27
N ASP A 30 -11.53 18.18 2.56
CA ASP A 30 -12.58 19.05 3.11
C ASP A 30 -12.16 20.51 3.30
N GLY A 31 -10.87 20.81 3.10
CA GLY A 31 -10.27 22.14 3.29
C GLY A 31 -9.76 22.39 4.71
N GLU A 32 -9.90 21.43 5.63
CA GLU A 32 -9.36 21.47 6.98
C GLU A 32 -8.30 20.38 7.17
N HIS A 33 -8.75 19.15 7.46
CA HIS A 33 -7.87 18.04 7.86
C HIS A 33 -8.29 16.71 7.24
N ALA A 34 -9.52 16.57 6.77
CA ALA A 34 -9.97 15.32 6.17
C ALA A 34 -9.58 15.27 4.69
N TRP A 35 -8.99 14.15 4.28
CA TRP A 35 -8.63 13.87 2.91
C TRP A 35 -8.85 12.40 2.56
N TRP A 36 -9.01 12.15 1.27
CA TRP A 36 -9.11 10.80 0.72
C TRP A 36 -8.44 10.69 -0.65
N PHE A 37 -7.96 9.50 -0.97
CA PHE A 37 -7.33 9.14 -2.23
C PHE A 37 -7.88 7.80 -2.70
N LYS A 38 -8.45 7.76 -3.91
CA LYS A 38 -9.16 6.61 -4.48
C LYS A 38 -8.49 6.13 -5.76
N PHE A 39 -8.29 4.81 -5.83
CA PHE A 39 -7.72 4.13 -6.97
C PHE A 39 -8.29 2.71 -7.08
N SER A 40 -8.08 2.04 -8.21
CA SER A 40 -8.29 0.60 -8.33
C SER A 40 -6.96 -0.15 -8.35
N ILE A 41 -7.00 -1.42 -7.96
CA ILE A 41 -5.90 -2.38 -8.10
C ILE A 41 -6.34 -3.35 -9.19
N ASP A 42 -5.48 -3.61 -10.15
CA ASP A 42 -5.66 -4.67 -11.13
C ASP A 42 -5.68 -6.02 -10.40
N VAL A 43 -6.87 -6.56 -10.17
CA VAL A 43 -7.05 -7.83 -9.45
C VAL A 43 -6.56 -9.05 -10.23
N GLU A 44 -6.29 -8.90 -11.53
CA GLU A 44 -5.74 -9.95 -12.39
C GLU A 44 -4.20 -9.89 -12.45
N HIS A 45 -3.59 -8.82 -11.95
CA HIS A 45 -2.15 -8.69 -11.86
C HIS A 45 -1.55 -9.71 -10.88
N PRO A 46 -0.41 -10.38 -11.20
CA PRO A 46 0.19 -11.38 -10.31
C PRO A 46 0.50 -10.89 -8.89
N LEU A 47 0.77 -9.59 -8.74
CA LEU A 47 1.06 -8.93 -7.45
C LEU A 47 -0.17 -8.26 -6.80
N ALA A 48 -1.38 -8.42 -7.33
CA ALA A 48 -2.56 -7.71 -6.86
C ALA A 48 -2.81 -7.89 -5.36
N TRP A 49 -2.90 -9.15 -4.94
CA TRP A 49 -3.20 -9.51 -3.54
C TRP A 49 -2.04 -9.25 -2.61
N GLN A 50 -0.80 -9.36 -3.10
CA GLN A 50 0.39 -8.90 -2.35
C GLN A 50 0.29 -7.39 -2.10
N THR A 51 -0.07 -6.62 -3.12
CA THR A 51 -0.24 -5.16 -3.00
C THR A 51 -1.32 -4.84 -1.96
N VAL A 52 -2.47 -5.52 -2.01
CA VAL A 52 -3.55 -5.35 -1.01
C VAL A 52 -3.06 -5.70 0.40
N GLN A 53 -2.28 -6.77 0.56
CA GLN A 53 -1.77 -7.20 1.86
C GLN A 53 -0.78 -6.18 2.45
N GLU A 54 0.20 -5.75 1.66
CA GLU A 54 1.21 -4.78 2.09
C GLU A 54 0.58 -3.43 2.45
N LEU A 55 -0.27 -2.88 1.57
CA LEU A 55 -1.00 -1.65 1.83
C LEU A 55 -1.94 -1.79 3.03
N GLY A 56 -2.58 -2.95 3.16
CA GLY A 56 -3.43 -3.31 4.29
C GLY A 56 -2.72 -3.19 5.64
N HIS A 57 -1.43 -3.49 5.71
CA HIS A 57 -0.64 -3.30 6.92
C HIS A 57 -0.10 -1.88 7.02
N VAL A 58 0.67 -1.43 6.02
CA VAL A 58 1.44 -0.18 6.03
C VAL A 58 0.56 1.06 6.24
N LEU A 59 -0.67 1.04 5.72
CA LEU A 59 -1.58 2.18 5.81
C LEU A 59 -2.52 2.13 7.02
N ASN A 60 -2.64 1.00 7.72
CA ASN A 60 -3.55 0.88 8.86
C ASN A 60 -2.81 0.73 10.20
N TYR A 61 -1.54 0.31 10.19
CA TYR A 61 -0.80 -0.06 11.39
C TYR A 61 0.59 0.59 11.43
N LEU A 62 0.96 1.09 12.61
CA LEU A 62 2.30 1.54 12.94
C LEU A 62 3.19 0.35 13.33
N SER A 63 2.61 -0.57 14.10
CA SER A 63 3.21 -1.81 14.56
C SER A 63 2.13 -2.91 14.66
N THR A 64 2.47 -4.10 15.16
CA THR A 64 1.55 -5.24 15.22
C THR A 64 0.23 -4.97 15.96
N ASN A 65 0.24 -4.07 16.95
CA ASN A 65 -0.93 -3.78 17.78
C ASN A 65 -1.33 -2.29 17.80
N GLU A 66 -0.59 -1.44 17.09
CA GLU A 66 -0.79 0.01 17.10
C GLU A 66 -1.27 0.50 15.75
N ARG A 67 -2.35 1.27 15.72
CA ARG A 67 -2.97 1.77 14.49
C ARG A 67 -2.41 3.11 14.07
N LEU A 68 -2.32 3.30 12.75
CA LEU A 68 -2.14 4.63 12.18
C LEU A 68 -3.48 5.39 12.11
N PRO A 69 -3.45 6.72 12.00
CA PRO A 69 -4.66 7.53 11.80
C PRO A 69 -5.32 7.35 10.42
N THR A 70 -4.61 6.74 9.47
CA THR A 70 -5.15 6.40 8.15
C THR A 70 -6.02 5.15 8.17
N LEU A 71 -6.94 5.08 7.22
CA LEU A 71 -7.74 3.90 6.92
C LEU A 71 -7.55 3.54 5.45
N PHE A 72 -7.25 2.27 5.19
CA PHE A 72 -7.25 1.68 3.84
C PHE A 72 -8.30 0.57 3.78
N PHE A 73 -9.30 0.73 2.91
CA PHE A 73 -10.43 -0.19 2.80
C PHE A 73 -11.01 -0.26 1.37
N PRO A 74 -11.65 -1.38 1.01
CA PRO A 74 -12.31 -1.52 -0.29
C PRO A 74 -13.61 -0.72 -0.34
N VAL A 75 -13.94 -0.20 -1.52
CA VAL A 75 -15.22 0.43 -1.85
C VAL A 75 -15.70 -0.07 -3.21
N SER A 76 -17.01 -0.05 -3.42
CA SER A 76 -17.64 -0.38 -4.70
C SER A 76 -18.81 0.56 -4.99
N PRO A 77 -19.24 0.68 -6.26
CA PRO A 77 -20.49 1.34 -6.59
C PRO A 77 -21.70 0.67 -5.91
N PRO A 78 -22.84 1.39 -5.83
CA PRO A 78 -24.11 0.80 -5.40
C PRO A 78 -24.42 -0.51 -6.12
N PRO A 79 -25.10 -1.49 -5.48
CA PRO A 79 -25.30 -2.83 -6.03
C PRO A 79 -25.88 -2.88 -7.46
N TYR A 80 -26.73 -1.91 -7.82
CA TYR A 80 -27.37 -1.81 -9.14
C TYR A 80 -26.45 -1.25 -10.25
N MET A 81 -25.26 -0.75 -9.90
CA MET A 81 -24.21 -0.29 -10.83
C MET A 81 -22.90 -1.07 -10.65
N ASN A 82 -22.94 -2.16 -9.86
CA ASN A 82 -21.77 -2.97 -9.56
C ASN A 82 -21.68 -4.18 -10.50
N GLY A 83 -20.51 -4.81 -10.57
CA GLY A 83 -20.27 -5.95 -11.45
C GLY A 83 -19.06 -6.77 -10.97
N GLU A 84 -18.27 -7.28 -11.92
CA GLU A 84 -17.06 -8.03 -11.58
C GLU A 84 -16.03 -7.16 -10.86
N ALA A 85 -15.28 -7.75 -9.93
CA ALA A 85 -14.32 -7.02 -9.10
C ALA A 85 -13.26 -6.28 -9.94
N LYS A 86 -12.81 -6.85 -11.06
CA LYS A 86 -11.80 -6.24 -11.93
C LYS A 86 -12.22 -4.89 -12.54
N ASP A 87 -13.53 -4.69 -12.69
CA ASP A 87 -14.09 -3.50 -13.32
C ASP A 87 -14.62 -2.48 -12.30
N PHE A 88 -15.04 -2.94 -11.11
CA PHE A 88 -15.81 -2.12 -10.17
C PHE A 88 -15.25 -2.04 -8.75
N LEU A 89 -14.28 -2.89 -8.37
CA LEU A 89 -13.65 -2.82 -7.06
C LEU A 89 -12.63 -1.68 -7.03
N SER A 90 -12.71 -0.83 -6.01
CA SER A 90 -11.75 0.24 -5.76
C SER A 90 -11.32 0.21 -4.30
N TRP A 91 -10.28 0.97 -3.98
CA TRP A 91 -9.80 1.17 -2.62
C TRP A 91 -9.70 2.65 -2.32
N VAL A 92 -9.91 2.98 -1.05
CA VAL A 92 -9.76 4.33 -0.53
C VAL A 92 -8.74 4.32 0.59
N ILE A 93 -7.80 5.27 0.51
CA ILE A 93 -7.03 5.74 1.65
C ILE A 93 -7.74 6.99 2.15
N GLN A 94 -8.05 7.07 3.43
CA GLN A 94 -8.55 8.32 4.02
C GLN A 94 -7.88 8.59 5.36
N CYS A 95 -7.81 9.86 5.71
CA CYS A 95 -7.39 10.31 7.03
C CYS A 95 -8.14 11.59 7.40
N ASN A 96 -8.28 11.84 8.70
CA ASN A 96 -8.85 13.08 9.24
C ASN A 96 -7.99 13.68 10.36
N HIS A 97 -6.73 13.24 10.48
CA HIS A 97 -5.81 13.71 11.51
C HIS A 97 -5.00 14.91 11.00
N PRO A 98 -4.94 16.04 11.75
CA PRO A 98 -4.35 17.29 11.28
C PRO A 98 -2.86 17.19 10.93
N GLU A 99 -2.14 16.29 11.59
CA GLU A 99 -0.69 16.07 11.39
C GLU A 99 -0.36 14.93 10.43
N PHE A 100 -1.37 14.35 9.76
CA PHE A 100 -1.19 13.18 8.91
C PHE A 100 -1.62 13.49 7.48
N SER A 101 -0.77 14.20 6.75
CA SER A 101 -1.00 14.61 5.36
C SER A 101 -0.69 13.48 4.36
N PRO A 102 -1.10 13.61 3.09
CA PRO A 102 -0.69 12.70 2.02
C PRO A 102 0.83 12.53 1.89
N ASP A 103 1.62 13.58 2.14
CA ASP A 103 3.09 13.51 2.10
C ASP A 103 3.65 12.65 3.23
N VAL A 104 3.08 12.75 4.44
CA VAL A 104 3.46 11.88 5.57
C VAL A 104 3.14 10.41 5.24
N VAL A 105 2.02 10.16 4.55
CA VAL A 105 1.68 8.82 4.07
C VAL A 105 2.73 8.30 3.08
N CYS A 106 3.21 9.14 2.17
CA CYS A 106 4.29 8.76 1.26
C CYS A 106 5.56 8.37 2.02
N ASP A 107 5.93 9.10 3.07
CA ASP A 107 7.12 8.73 3.88
C ASP A 107 6.96 7.32 4.48
N TRP A 108 5.77 6.98 4.99
CA TRP A 108 5.49 5.64 5.49
C TRP A 108 5.52 4.56 4.41
N LEU A 109 4.98 4.87 3.23
CA LEU A 109 4.98 3.95 2.09
C LEU A 109 6.41 3.68 1.60
N GLU A 110 7.20 4.73 1.36
CA GLU A 110 8.58 4.63 0.88
C GLU A 110 9.53 3.96 1.89
N ALA A 111 9.24 4.07 3.19
CA ALA A 111 10.05 3.44 4.24
C ALA A 111 9.76 1.95 4.44
N ARG A 112 8.59 1.46 3.99
CA ARG A 112 8.11 0.10 4.32
C ARG A 112 7.81 -0.79 3.12
N LEU A 113 7.50 -0.19 1.97
CA LEU A 113 7.30 -0.92 0.72
C LEU A 113 8.63 -1.10 -0.02
N PRO A 114 8.66 -1.96 -1.05
CA PRO A 114 9.82 -2.09 -1.91
C PRO A 114 10.37 -0.75 -2.40
N ASN A 115 11.71 -0.63 -2.45
CA ASN A 115 12.40 0.56 -2.91
C ASN A 115 13.52 0.16 -3.89
N PRO A 116 13.34 0.35 -5.21
CA PRO A 116 12.25 1.10 -5.82
C PRO A 116 10.92 0.31 -5.89
N VAL A 117 9.80 1.02 -5.79
CA VAL A 117 8.45 0.42 -5.69
C VAL A 117 7.96 -0.21 -7.00
N ASP A 118 8.56 0.15 -8.13
CA ASP A 118 8.24 -0.39 -9.46
C ASP A 118 8.98 -1.70 -9.78
N ASP A 119 9.93 -2.12 -8.94
CA ASP A 119 10.63 -3.39 -9.10
C ASP A 119 9.78 -4.57 -8.59
N GLU A 120 9.05 -5.21 -9.51
CA GLU A 120 8.20 -6.38 -9.23
C GLU A 120 8.93 -7.53 -8.49
N SER A 121 10.25 -7.66 -8.65
CA SER A 121 11.01 -8.72 -8.01
C SER A 121 11.10 -8.54 -6.49
N GLN A 122 11.02 -7.30 -6.01
CA GLN A 122 11.08 -6.96 -4.59
C GLN A 122 9.74 -7.12 -3.86
N TRP A 123 8.63 -7.18 -4.60
CA TRP A 123 7.31 -7.44 -4.02
C TRP A 123 7.10 -8.92 -3.65
N LYS A 124 7.87 -9.83 -4.24
CA LYS A 124 7.71 -11.26 -4.00
C LYS A 124 8.37 -11.63 -2.67
N ILE A 125 7.55 -11.87 -1.65
CA ILE A 125 8.04 -12.50 -0.42
C ILE A 125 8.55 -13.90 -0.78
N LYS A 126 9.81 -14.19 -0.46
CA LYS A 126 10.35 -15.54 -0.54
C LYS A 126 9.65 -16.41 0.50
N THR A 127 8.60 -17.13 0.07
CA THR A 127 7.85 -18.06 0.90
C THR A 127 8.37 -19.50 0.79
N ASP A 128 9.22 -19.77 -0.21
CA ASP A 128 9.86 -21.07 -0.37
C ASP A 128 11.05 -21.21 0.58
N LEU A 129 10.79 -21.86 1.72
CA LEU A 129 11.80 -22.16 2.73
C LEU A 129 12.71 -23.33 2.32
N SER A 130 12.47 -24.00 1.18
CA SER A 130 13.35 -25.09 0.71
C SER A 130 14.75 -24.58 0.35
N GLU A 131 14.91 -23.27 0.12
CA GLU A 131 16.21 -22.62 0.01
C GLU A 131 16.93 -22.58 1.37
N ILE A 132 16.21 -22.43 2.48
CA ILE A 132 16.76 -22.43 3.85
C ILE A 132 17.25 -23.83 4.22
N GLU A 133 16.57 -24.88 3.78
CA GLU A 133 17.00 -26.28 4.00
C GLU A 133 18.35 -26.62 3.34
N LYS A 134 18.80 -25.79 2.39
CA LYS A 134 20.08 -25.95 1.66
C LYS A 134 21.21 -25.07 2.21
N LEU A 135 20.92 -24.19 3.17
CA LEU A 135 21.91 -23.32 3.79
C LEU A 135 22.68 -24.10 4.86
N ASP A 136 23.98 -23.83 4.99
CA ASP A 136 24.78 -24.35 6.10
C ASP A 136 24.52 -23.55 7.40
N ASP A 137 24.88 -24.13 8.54
CA ASP A 137 24.64 -23.52 9.86
C ASP A 137 25.16 -22.07 9.94
N LYS A 138 26.28 -21.78 9.27
CA LYS A 138 26.87 -20.43 9.22
C LYS A 138 26.06 -19.43 8.41
N ALA A 139 25.44 -19.86 7.31
CA ALA A 139 24.56 -19.00 6.52
C ALA A 139 23.20 -18.80 7.22
N LEU A 140 22.73 -19.79 7.99
CA LEU A 140 21.53 -19.65 8.83
C LEU A 140 21.72 -18.59 9.92
N ASP A 141 22.85 -18.62 10.62
CA ASP A 141 23.20 -17.68 11.69
C ASP A 141 23.33 -16.22 11.22
N GLN A 142 23.48 -15.98 9.91
CA GLN A 142 23.52 -14.63 9.34
C GLN A 142 22.12 -14.08 9.00
N LEU A 143 21.13 -14.96 8.80
CA LEU A 143 19.76 -14.58 8.45
C LEU A 143 18.89 -14.31 9.68
N ILE A 144 19.23 -14.93 10.81
CA ILE A 144 18.56 -14.73 12.09
C ILE A 144 19.52 -13.91 12.96
N PRO A 145 19.27 -12.60 13.20
CA PRO A 145 20.13 -11.84 14.08
C PRO A 145 20.15 -12.50 15.47
N PRO A 146 21.32 -12.59 16.13
CA PRO A 146 21.40 -13.20 17.44
C PRO A 146 20.44 -12.46 18.37
N THR A 147 19.52 -13.21 18.97
CA THR A 147 18.54 -12.68 19.92
C THR A 147 19.29 -12.00 21.06
N PRO A 148 18.96 -10.75 21.44
CA PRO A 148 19.55 -10.09 22.59
C PRO A 148 19.19 -10.77 23.93
#